data_AF-A0A7C1HSL4-F1
#
_entry.id   AF-A0A7C1HSL4-F1
#
_cell.length_a   1.000
_cell.length_b   1.000
_cell.length_c   1.000
_cell.angle_alpha   90.00
_cell.angle_beta   90.00
_cell.angle_gamma   90.00
#
_symmetry.space_group_name_H-M   'P 1'
#
loop_
_entity.id
_entity.type
_entity.pdbx_description
1 polymer ?
#
loop_
_entity_poly.entity_id
_entity_poly.type
_entity_poly.pdbx_seq_one_letter_code
_entity_poly.pdbx_strand_id
1 'polypeptide(L)' 'MKKQTKTNGGRKVHITLPEETHQRLRIKCAIEDVTIQEFVARLIENSVAGVELMQNGGQTQKGG' A
#
# COMPACT_ATOMS: atom_id res chain seq x y z
N MET A 1 27.25 4.12 -18.87
CA MET A 1 26.73 4.02 -17.49
C MET A 1 25.25 4.41 -17.51
N LYS A 2 24.31 3.45 -17.51
CA LYS A 2 22.87 3.76 -17.60
C LYS A 2 22.35 4.10 -16.20
N LYS A 3 22.09 5.39 -15.94
CA LYS A 3 21.45 5.85 -14.70
C LYS A 3 20.01 5.36 -14.69
N GLN A 4 19.74 4.32 -13.91
CA GLN A 4 18.39 3.83 -13.66
C GLN A 4 17.73 4.81 -12.68
N THR A 5 16.98 5.76 -13.21
CA THR A 5 16.07 6.60 -12.43
C THR A 5 14.97 5.70 -11.87
N LYS A 6 15.20 5.20 -10.66
CA LYS A 6 14.20 4.48 -9.85
C LYS A 6 13.03 5.45 -9.68
N THR A 7 11.95 5.22 -10.42
CA THR A 7 10.72 5.99 -10.23
C THR A 7 10.29 5.77 -8.78
N ASN A 8 9.98 6.86 -8.07
CA ASN A 8 9.33 6.87 -6.76
C ASN A 8 7.89 6.32 -6.88
N GLY A 9 7.75 5.12 -7.43
CA GLY A 9 6.48 4.52 -7.84
C GLY A 9 5.93 3.64 -6.72
N GLY A 10 5.40 4.26 -5.67
CA GLY A 10 4.55 3.54 -4.72
C GLY A 10 3.43 2.83 -5.49
N ARG A 11 3.15 1.57 -5.15
CA ARG A 11 2.04 0.82 -5.76
C ARG A 11 0.74 1.30 -5.14
N LYS A 12 -0.21 1.76 -5.97
CA LYS A 12 -1.54 2.14 -5.51
C LYS A 12 -2.38 0.89 -5.27
N VAL A 13 -3.14 0.89 -4.17
CA VAL A 13 -4.12 -0.14 -3.84
C VAL A 13 -5.49 0.50 -3.88
N HIS A 14 -6.42 -0.09 -4.62
CA HIS A 14 -7.81 0.35 -4.66
C HIS A 14 -8.63 -0.55 -3.74
N ILE A 15 -9.26 0.04 -2.71
CA ILE A 15 -10.07 -0.68 -1.73
C ILE A 15 -11.47 -0.08 -1.68
N THR A 16 -12.47 -0.94 -1.47
CA THR A 16 -13.84 -0.51 -1.17
C THR A 16 -14.03 -0.58 0.33
N LEU A 17 -14.35 0.57 0.94
CA LEU A 17 -14.70 0.66 2.35
C LEU A 17 -16.21 0.93 2.46
N PRO A 18 -16.91 0.32 3.44
CA PRO A 18 -18.27 0.72 3.74
C PRO A 18 -18.30 2.19 4.19
N GLU A 19 -19.39 2.89 3.88
CA GLU A 19 -19.53 4.34 4.08
C GLU A 19 -19.17 4.78 5.51
N GLU A 20 -19.68 4.05 6.50
CA GLU A 20 -19.42 4.32 7.92
C GLU A 20 -17.91 4.24 8.25
N THR A 21 -17.21 3.26 7.70
CA THR A 21 -15.76 3.11 7.91
C THR A 21 -14.99 4.23 7.21
N HIS A 22 -15.40 4.60 6.00
CA HIS A 22 -14.79 5.71 5.29
C HIS A 22 -14.97 7.05 6.04
N GLN A 23 -16.15 7.29 6.63
CA GLN A 23 -16.40 8.48 7.44
C GLN A 23 -15.53 8.51 8.70
N ARG A 24 -15.45 7.39 9.44
CA ARG A 24 -14.58 7.26 10.61
C ARG A 24 -13.10 7.47 10.26
N LEU A 25 -12.65 6.93 9.13
CA LEU A 25 -11.29 7.12 8.62
C LEU A 25 -10.99 8.60 8.37
N ARG A 26 -11.91 9.34 7.73
CA ARG A 26 -11.73 10.78 7.49
C ARG A 26 -11.62 11.58 8.79
N ILE A 27 -12.46 11.28 9.78
CA ILE A 27 -12.41 11.93 11.09
C ILE A 27 -11.07 11.64 11.77
N LYS A 28 -10.62 10.38 11.76
CA LYS A 28 -9.35 9.96 12.36
C LYS A 28 -8.16 10.69 11.73
N CYS A 29 -8.12 10.79 10.41
CA CYS A 29 -7.09 11.52 9.67
C CYS A 29 -7.06 13.01 10.04
N ALA A 30 -8.23 13.63 10.20
CA ALA A 30 -8.33 15.04 10.61
C ALA A 30 -7.84 15.28 12.05
N ILE A 31 -8.06 14.34 12.97
CA ILE A 31 -7.58 14.43 14.36
C ILE A 31 -6.05 14.31 14.43
N GLU A 32 -5.47 13.45 13.59
CA GLU A 32 -4.03 13.16 13.59
C GLU A 32 -3.22 14.10 12.68
N ASP A 33 -3.85 15.02 11.96
CA ASP A 33 -3.23 15.89 10.95
C ASP A 33 -2.44 15.11 9.88
N VAL A 34 -2.99 13.96 9.45
CA VAL A 34 -2.39 13.08 8.44
C VAL A 34 -3.30 12.92 7.24
N THR A 35 -2.71 12.62 6.08
CA THR A 35 -3.51 12.26 4.90
C THR A 35 -4.07 10.84 5.04
N ILE A 36 -5.20 10.58 4.38
CA ILE A 36 -5.79 9.22 4.31
C ILE A 36 -4.77 8.20 3.79
N GLN A 37 -3.99 8.58 2.77
CA GLN A 37 -2.98 7.70 2.18
C GLN A 37 -1.89 7.35 3.19
N GLU A 38 -1.40 8.34 3.94
CA GLU A 38 -0.38 8.12 4.96
C GLU A 38 -0.90 7.24 6.10
N PHE A 39 -2.11 7.53 6.59
CA PHE A 39 -2.74 6.72 7.63
C PHE A 39 -2.90 5.25 7.21
N VAL A 40 -3.45 5.02 6.02
CA VAL A 40 -3.68 3.66 5.50
C VAL A 40 -2.35 2.96 5.21
N ALA A 41 -1.35 3.67 4.68
CA ALA A 41 -0.02 3.12 4.45
C ALA A 41 0.63 2.64 5.76
N ARG A 42 0.61 3.47 6.80
CA ARG A 42 1.12 3.11 8.14
C ARG A 42 0.35 1.95 8.76
N LEU A 43 -0.98 1.95 8.64
CA LEU A 43 -1.83 0.88 9.15
C LEU A 43 -1.49 -0.47 8.49
N ILE A 44 -1.33 -0.47 7.17
CA ILE A 44 -0.97 -1.68 6.41
C ILE A 44 0.45 -2.11 6.77
N GLU A 45 1.43 -1.20 6.78
CA GLU A 45 2.82 -1.49 7.13
C GLU A 45 2.92 -2.19 8.49
N ASN A 46 2.25 -1.65 9.51
CA ASN A 46 2.20 -2.26 10.84
C ASN A 46 1.52 -3.63 10.84
N SER A 47 0.49 -3.81 10.02
CA SER A 47 -0.26 -5.07 9.93
C SER A 47 0.50 -6.16 9.18
N VAL A 48 1.39 -5.80 8.24
CA VAL A 48 2.16 -6.75 7.42
C VAL A 48 3.62 -6.90 7.87
N ALA A 49 4.05 -6.18 8.91
CA ALA A 49 5.43 -6.19 9.40
C ALA A 49 5.97 -7.59 9.73
N GLY A 50 5.10 -8.52 10.12
CA GLY A 50 5.46 -9.92 10.41
C GLY A 50 5.41 -10.87 9.21
N VAL A 51 5.08 -10.38 8.01
CA VAL A 51 4.98 -11.22 6.81
C VAL A 51 6.30 -11.23 6.07
N GLU A 52 6.96 -12.39 6.07
CA GLU A 52 8.17 -12.60 5.28
C GLU A 52 7.84 -12.55 3.78
N LEU A 53 8.54 -11.68 3.05
CA LEU A 53 8.46 -11.64 1.59
C LEU A 53 9.20 -12.86 1.04
N MET A 54 8.47 -13.93 0.74
CA MET A 54 9.03 -15.02 -0.06
C MET A 54 9.41 -14.45 -1.43
N GLN A 55 10.71 -14.40 -1.72
CA GLN A 55 11.22 -14.12 -3.07
C GLN A 55 10.85 -15.30 -3.97
N ASN A 56 9.61 -15.33 -4.46
CA ASN A 56 9.26 -16.24 -5.53
C ASN A 56 9.85 -15.71 -6.83
N GLY A 57 11.15 -15.99 -7.02
CA GLY A 57 11.79 -15.96 -8.32
C GLY A 57 11.20 -17.08 -9.17
N GLY A 58 10.29 -16.72 -10.08
CA GLY A 58 9.66 -17.72 -10.94
C GLY A 58 8.54 -17.14 -11.80
N GLN A 59 8.87 -16.19 -12.66
CA GLN A 59 8.06 -15.94 -13.84
C GLN A 59 8.09 -17.20 -14.72
N THR A 60 7.05 -18.02 -14.69
CA THR A 60 6.73 -18.92 -15.81
C THR A 60 5.61 -18.29 -16.62
N GLN A 61 6.01 -17.38 -17.51
CA GLN A 61 5.25 -17.12 -18.73
C GLN A 61 5.71 -18.13 -19.77
N LYS A 62 4.90 -19.17 -20.04
CA LYS A 62 4.82 -19.89 -21.33
C LYS A 62 3.75 -20.99 -21.28
N GLY A 63 2.86 -20.98 -22.25
CA GLY A 63 2.13 -22.18 -22.70
C GLY A 63 0.64 -21.95 -22.93
N GLY A 64 0.23 -21.89 -24.20
CA GLY A 64 -1.15 -21.82 -24.67
C GLY A 64 -1.25 -21.09 -26.00
#